data_AF-A0A3M6Q2Q4-F1
#
_entry.id   AF-A0A3M6Q2Q4-F1
#
_cell.length_a   1.000
_cell.length_b   1.000
_cell.length_c   1.000
_cell.angle_alpha   90.00
_cell.angle_beta   90.00
_cell.angle_gamma   90.00
#
_symmetry.space_group_name_H-M   'P 1'
#
loop_
_entity.id
_entity.type
_entity.pdbx_description
1 polymer ?
#
loop_
_entity_poly.entity_id
_entity_poly.type
_entity_poly.pdbx_seq_one_letter_code
_entity_poly.pdbx_strand_id
1 'polypeptide(L)'
;QPACKRVQGLLCDSGYVGKPFAQGVQAILGGHVNVQIAKRSQSHTFKVMPKRWVVERSFAWLDKNRRLWKNCERLLNTSLQFIHLAFLALILKRF
;
A
#
# COMPACT_ATOMS: atom_id res chain seq x y z
N GLN A 1 18.77 9.28 5.64
CA GLN A 1 18.07 10.45 5.04
C GLN A 1 16.63 10.02 4.74
N PRO A 2 15.59 10.83 5.00
CA PRO A 2 14.23 10.45 4.63
C PRO A 2 14.17 10.30 3.11
N ALA A 3 13.80 9.12 2.63
CA ALA A 3 13.99 8.71 1.24
C ALA A 3 13.10 9.48 0.24
N CYS A 4 12.07 10.19 0.71
CA CYS A 4 11.07 10.83 -0.15
C CYS A 4 10.48 12.11 0.48
N LYS A 5 11.12 13.27 0.28
CA LYS A 5 10.68 14.57 0.83
C LYS A 5 9.35 15.12 0.26
N ARG A 6 8.83 14.52 -0.81
CA ARG A 6 7.64 15.01 -1.53
C ARG A 6 6.36 14.23 -1.20
N VAL A 7 6.47 13.12 -0.48
CA VAL A 7 5.31 12.28 -0.16
C VAL A 7 4.55 12.92 1.00
N GLN A 8 3.31 13.32 0.78
CA GLN A 8 2.48 13.99 1.81
C GLN A 8 1.52 13.03 2.53
N GLY A 9 1.19 11.90 1.90
CA GLY A 9 0.22 10.97 2.46
C GLY A 9 0.45 9.55 1.99
N LEU A 10 0.18 8.60 2.89
CA LEU A 10 0.26 7.17 2.66
C LEU A 10 -1.13 6.54 2.90
N LEU A 11 -1.67 5.87 1.90
CA LEU A 11 -2.90 5.10 2.02
C LEU A 11 -2.53 3.65 2.34
N CYS A 12 -3.13 3.08 3.39
CA CYS A 12 -2.85 1.71 3.83
C CYS A 12 -4.12 0.88 3.98
N ASP A 13 -3.98 -0.43 3.83
CA ASP A 13 -5.05 -1.38 4.11
C ASP A 13 -5.41 -1.41 5.61
N SER A 14 -6.63 -1.89 5.88
CA SER A 14 -7.13 -2.16 7.23
C SER A 14 -6.27 -3.10 8.07
N GLY A 15 -5.40 -3.93 7.49
CA GLY A 15 -4.46 -4.78 8.23
C GLY A 15 -3.29 -4.03 8.87
N TYR A 16 -2.96 -2.83 8.38
CA TYR A 16 -1.83 -2.02 8.87
C TYR A 16 -2.29 -1.04 9.97
N VAL A 17 -2.97 -1.56 10.99
CA VAL A 17 -3.46 -0.74 12.12
C VAL A 17 -2.37 -0.58 13.16
N GLY A 18 -2.22 0.65 13.68
CA GLY A 18 -1.57 0.88 14.97
C GLY A 18 -0.56 2.03 14.97
N LYS A 19 -0.30 2.54 16.18
CA LYS A 19 0.74 3.55 16.43
C LYS A 19 2.13 3.10 15.98
N PRO A 20 2.56 1.83 16.15
CA PRO A 20 3.90 1.40 15.75
C PRO A 20 4.14 1.50 14.24
N PHE A 21 3.12 1.14 13.43
CA PHE A 21 3.22 1.24 11.98
C PHE A 21 3.33 2.70 11.52
N ALA A 22 2.47 3.58 12.04
CA ALA A 22 2.53 5.00 11.72
C ALA A 22 3.87 5.64 12.13
N GLN A 23 4.41 5.27 13.30
CA GLN A 23 5.72 5.72 13.75
C GLN A 23 6.85 5.23 12.86
N GLY A 24 6.82 3.96 12.42
CA GLY A 24 7.79 3.42 11.48
C GLY A 24 7.76 4.16 10.13
N VAL A 25 6.56 4.44 9.61
CA VAL A 25 6.39 5.23 8.38
C VAL A 25 6.96 6.63 8.54
N GLN A 26 6.68 7.30 9.66
CA GLN A 26 7.19 8.63 9.95
C GLN A 26 8.72 8.65 10.13
N ALA A 27 9.31 7.59 10.67
CA ALA A 27 10.77 7.46 10.79
C ALA A 27 11.45 7.33 9.42
N ILE A 28 10.82 6.64 8.46
CA ILE A 28 11.38 6.38 7.13
C ILE A 28 11.11 7.54 6.16
N LEU A 29 9.87 8.02 6.11
CA LEU A 29 9.41 9.01 5.14
C LEU A 29 9.41 10.45 5.70
N GLY A 30 9.47 10.60 7.02
CA GLY A 30 9.42 11.87 7.74
C GLY A 30 8.09 12.11 8.44
N GLY A 31 8.13 12.88 9.53
CA GLY A 31 6.95 13.17 10.37
C GLY A 31 5.82 13.96 9.67
N HIS A 32 6.06 14.47 8.46
CA HIS A 32 5.08 15.19 7.66
C HIS A 32 4.11 14.27 6.91
N VAL A 33 4.35 12.96 6.87
CA VAL A 33 3.50 12.02 6.14
C VAL A 33 2.26 11.65 6.95
N ASN A 34 1.08 11.93 6.39
CA ASN A 34 -0.18 11.50 6.97
C ASN A 34 -0.53 10.06 6.54
N VAL A 35 -0.61 9.14 7.50
CA VAL A 35 -0.99 7.73 7.25
C VAL A 35 -2.50 7.57 7.40
N GLN A 36 -3.16 7.28 6.29
CA GLN A 36 -4.61 7.08 6.20
C GLN A 36 -4.91 5.59 6.04
N ILE A 37 -5.54 5.00 7.05
CA ILE A 37 -5.87 3.57 7.07
C ILE A 37 -7.29 3.39 6.54
N ALA A 38 -7.44 2.53 5.52
CA ALA A 38 -8.72 2.11 4.97
C ALA A 38 -9.42 1.09 5.89
N LYS A 39 -9.68 1.45 7.15
CA LYS A 39 -10.40 0.60 8.13
C LYS A 39 -11.92 0.81 8.11
N ARG A 40 -12.69 -0.27 8.03
CA ARG A 40 -14.15 -0.23 8.24
C ARG A 40 -14.42 -0.01 9.74
N SER A 41 -14.81 1.21 10.12
CA SER A 41 -15.02 1.56 11.53
C SER A 41 -16.38 1.14 12.09
N GLN A 42 -17.35 0.79 11.25
CA GLN A 42 -18.70 0.37 11.66
C GLN A 42 -19.20 -0.75 10.73
N SER A 43 -19.36 -1.96 11.26
CA SER A 43 -19.86 -3.11 10.49
C SER A 43 -21.35 -2.97 10.16
N HIS A 44 -22.10 -2.23 10.99
CA HIS A 44 -23.57 -2.13 10.95
C HIS A 44 -24.10 -0.94 10.13
N THR A 45 -23.24 -0.03 9.69
CA THR A 45 -23.64 1.16 8.93
C THR A 45 -22.74 1.32 7.71
N PHE A 46 -23.36 1.48 6.53
CA PHE A 46 -22.63 1.76 5.31
C PHE A 46 -22.16 3.22 5.32
N LYS A 47 -20.89 3.44 5.68
CA LYS A 47 -20.23 4.75 5.58
C LYS A 47 -19.28 4.72 4.38
N VAL A 48 -19.47 5.65 3.44
CA VAL A 48 -18.57 5.81 2.29
C VAL A 48 -17.18 6.17 2.80
N MET A 49 -16.19 5.38 2.42
CA MET A 49 -14.79 5.60 2.75
C MET A 49 -14.05 6.20 1.56
N PRO A 50 -13.70 7.49 1.57
CA PRO A 50 -13.02 8.11 0.44
C PRO A 50 -11.65 7.46 0.23
N LYS A 51 -11.29 7.21 -1.05
CA LYS A 51 -10.00 6.65 -1.51
C LYS A 51 -9.71 5.18 -1.16
N ARG A 52 -10.61 4.47 -0.46
CA ARG A 52 -10.47 3.02 -0.18
C ARG A 52 -10.31 2.18 -1.45
N TRP A 53 -11.09 2.48 -2.48
CA TRP A 53 -11.04 1.78 -3.76
C TRP A 53 -9.65 1.81 -4.41
N VAL A 54 -8.81 2.80 -4.10
CA VAL A 54 -7.45 2.91 -4.64
C VAL A 54 -6.56 1.80 -4.09
N VAL A 55 -6.66 1.54 -2.79
CA VAL A 55 -5.90 0.49 -2.10
C VAL A 55 -6.35 -0.89 -2.60
N GLU A 56 -7.67 -1.14 -2.60
CA GLU A 56 -8.24 -2.41 -3.07
C GLU A 56 -7.93 -2.67 -4.55
N ARG A 57 -8.02 -1.64 -5.41
CA ARG A 57 -7.67 -1.75 -6.83
C ARG A 57 -6.19 -2.05 -7.05
N SER A 58 -5.31 -1.50 -6.21
CA SER A 58 -3.88 -1.80 -6.26
C SER A 58 -3.61 -3.28 -5.95
N PHE A 59 -4.29 -3.85 -4.94
CA PHE A 59 -4.23 -5.28 -4.68
C PHE A 59 -4.78 -6.12 -5.82
N ALA A 60 -5.90 -5.72 -6.42
CA ALA A 60 -6.46 -6.42 -7.58
C ALA A 60 -5.49 -6.46 -8.78
N TRP A 61 -4.64 -5.45 -8.96
CA TRP A 61 -3.59 -5.47 -9.98
C TRP A 61 -2.42 -6.40 -9.63
N LEU A 62 -2.05 -6.47 -8.35
CA LEU A 62 -1.04 -7.42 -7.89
C LEU A 62 -1.54 -8.87 -8.03
N ASP A 63 -2.82 -9.10 -7.74
CA ASP A 63 -3.47 -10.40 -7.86
C ASP A 63 -3.50 -10.92 -9.31
N LYS A 64 -3.67 -10.02 -10.28
CA LYS A 64 -3.56 -10.33 -11.72
C LYS A 64 -2.15 -10.78 -12.13
N ASN A 65 -1.11 -10.45 -11.37
CA ASN A 65 0.24 -10.94 -11.61
C ASN A 65 0.38 -12.33 -10.97
N ARG A 66 0.27 -13.39 -11.79
CA ARG A 66 0.28 -14.80 -11.34
C ARG A 66 1.46 -15.17 -10.43
N ARG A 67 2.61 -14.50 -10.58
CA ARG A 67 3.80 -14.69 -9.72
C ARG A 67 3.60 -14.19 -8.28
N LEU A 68 2.73 -13.21 -8.07
CA LEU A 68 2.44 -12.60 -6.77
C LEU A 68 1.17 -13.17 -6.10
N TRP A 69 0.36 -13.99 -6.81
CA TRP A 69 -0.90 -14.59 -6.33
C TRP A 69 -0.72 -15.44 -5.06
N LYS A 70 0.39 -16.17 -4.96
CA LYS A 70 0.86 -16.75 -3.71
C LYS A 70 2.24 -16.15 -3.52
N ASN A 71 2.51 -15.56 -2.35
CA ASN A 71 3.89 -15.23 -1.96
C ASN A 71 4.68 -16.54 -1.82
N CYS A 72 4.99 -17.17 -2.95
CA CYS A 72 5.80 -18.38 -3.07
C CYS A 72 7.29 -18.05 -2.97
N GLU A 73 7.62 -16.77 -2.88
CA GLU A 73 8.99 -16.31 -2.81
C GLU A 73 9.51 -16.48 -1.39
N ARG A 74 10.54 -17.30 -1.27
CA ARG A 74 11.23 -17.57 -0.01
C ARG A 74 11.94 -16.34 0.56
N LEU A 75 12.22 -15.33 -0.27
CA LEU A 75 12.99 -14.14 0.08
C LEU A 75 12.17 -12.87 -0.15
N LEU A 76 12.07 -12.04 0.88
CA LEU A 76 11.33 -10.76 0.85
C LEU A 76 11.90 -9.76 -0.18
N ASN A 77 13.21 -9.81 -0.44
CA ASN A 77 13.83 -8.96 -1.45
C ASN A 77 13.35 -9.34 -2.85
N THR A 78 13.19 -10.63 -3.14
CA THR A 78 12.72 -11.03 -4.47
C THR A 78 11.28 -10.56 -4.68
N SER A 79 10.41 -10.68 -3.65
CA SER A 79 9.00 -10.32 -3.78
C SER A 79 8.82 -8.81 -3.91
N LEU A 80 9.65 -8.03 -3.21
CA LEU A 80 9.71 -6.58 -3.38
C LEU A 80 10.02 -6.18 -4.84
N GLN A 81 10.99 -6.85 -5.46
CA GLN A 81 11.41 -6.56 -6.83
C GLN A 81 10.28 -6.86 -7.82
N PHE A 82 9.55 -7.97 -7.62
CA PHE A 82 8.40 -8.29 -8.45
C PHE A 82 7.22 -7.34 -8.27
N ILE A 83 6.99 -6.82 -7.06
CA ILE A 83 6.00 -5.76 -6.84
C ILE A 83 6.38 -4.50 -7.63
N HIS A 84 7.64 -4.07 -7.59
CA HIS A 84 8.11 -2.93 -8.39
C HIS A 84 7.89 -3.17 -9.89
N LEU A 85 8.25 -4.34 -10.41
CA LEU A 85 8.04 -4.70 -11.81
C LEU A 85 6.55 -4.69 -12.20
N ALA A 86 5.67 -5.21 -11.33
CA ALA A 86 4.23 -5.22 -11.55
C ALA A 86 3.67 -3.80 -11.70
N PHE A 87 4.05 -2.87 -10.82
CA PHE A 87 3.61 -1.48 -10.90
C PHE A 87 4.24 -0.72 -12.08
N LEU A 88 5.52 -0.97 -12.40
CA LEU A 88 6.15 -0.41 -13.59
C LEU A 88 5.43 -0.84 -14.87
N ALA A 89 5.14 -2.13 -15.03
CA ALA A 89 4.40 -2.64 -16.17
C ALA A 89 2.98 -2.07 -16.25
N LEU A 90 2.33 -1.84 -15.10
CA LEU A 90 1.02 -1.20 -15.04
C LEU A 90 1.05 0.26 -15.51
N ILE A 91 2.05 1.01 -15.06
CA ILE A 91 2.26 2.41 -15.47
C ILE A 91 2.52 2.46 -16.98
N LEU A 92 3.44 1.63 -17.49
CA LEU A 92 3.79 1.57 -18.91
C LEU A 92 2.65 1.13 -19.83
N LYS A 93 1.67 0.37 -19.34
CA LYS A 93 0.48 -0.01 -20.14
C LYS A 93 -0.61 1.05 -20.15
N ARG A 94 -0.52 2.04 -19.26
CA ARG A 94 -1.55 3.06 -19.06
C ARG A 94 -1.17 4.41 -19.66
N PHE A 95 0.12 4.65 -19.83
CA PHE A 95 0.68 5.71 -20.67
C PHE A 95 0.97 5.17 -22.06
#